data_AF-A0A8T4G8X4-F1
#
_entry.id   AF-A0A8T4G8X4-F1
#
_cell.length_a   1.000
_cell.length_b   1.000
_cell.length_c   1.000
_cell.angle_alpha   90.00
_cell.angle_beta   90.00
_cell.angle_gamma   90.00
#
_symmetry.space_group_name_H-M   'P 1'
#
loop_
_entity.id
_entity.type
_entity.pdbx_description
1 polymer ?
#
loop_
_entity_poly.entity_id
_entity_poly.type
_entity_poly.pdbx_seq_one_letter_code
_entity_poly.pdbx_strand_id
1 'polypeptide(L)'
;MIKIVLIILGMFLILVVSSYYWRLRVYKKAKEEANEILGDVGEAIPEIVTAEDLEGLPEPVQRYLKYTQIIGKEKITTVRLEQGGYFSDERRSRVDANKGRTVL
;
A
#
# COMPACT_ATOMS: atom_id res chain seq x y z
N MET A 1 21.50 -32.03 37.13
CA MET A 1 21.90 -31.20 35.96
C MET A 1 21.21 -31.63 34.67
N ILE A 2 21.29 -32.90 34.25
CA ILE A 2 20.62 -33.42 33.03
C ILE A 2 19.10 -33.12 32.96
N LYS A 3 18.37 -33.25 34.07
CA LYS A 3 16.92 -32.96 34.10
C LYS A 3 16.58 -31.50 33.79
N ILE A 4 17.41 -30.56 34.24
CA ILE A 4 17.21 -29.11 34.01
C ILE A 4 17.49 -28.78 32.54
N VAL A 5 18.53 -29.39 31.96
CA VAL A 5 18.88 -29.21 30.54
C VAL A 5 17.74 -29.71 29.63
N LEU A 6 17.11 -30.84 29.96
CA LEU A 6 15.97 -31.37 29.20
C LEU A 6 14.74 -30.44 29.25
N ILE A 7 14.47 -29.83 30.41
CA ILE A 7 13.36 -28.88 30.56
C ILE A 7 13.61 -27.62 29.72
N ILE A 8 14.82 -27.08 29.74
CA ILE A 8 15.19 -25.90 28.95
C ILE A 8 15.11 -26.19 27.45
N LEU A 9 15.58 -27.36 27.00
CA LEU A 9 15.52 -27.77 25.60
C LEU A 9 14.06 -27.92 25.12
N GLY A 10 13.19 -28.51 25.95
CA GLY A 10 11.76 -28.63 25.66
C GLY A 10 11.07 -27.26 25.57
N MET A 11 11.37 -26.35 26.48
CA MET A 11 10.85 -24.98 26.45
C MET A 11 11.29 -24.24 25.18
N PHE A 12 12.54 -24.41 24.77
CA PHE A 12 13.07 -23.79 23.56
C PHE A 12 12.38 -24.31 22.30
N LEU A 13 12.14 -25.62 22.21
CA LEU A 13 11.39 -26.24 21.12
C LEU A 13 9.96 -25.67 21.01
N ILE A 14 9.26 -25.52 22.14
CA ILE A 14 7.90 -24.95 22.17
C ILE A 14 7.90 -23.50 21.67
N LEU A 15 8.88 -22.70 22.08
CA LEU A 15 9.01 -21.30 21.64
C LEU A 15 9.24 -21.21 20.13
N VAL A 16 10.14 -22.03 19.57
CA VAL A 16 10.43 -22.06 18.13
C VAL A 16 9.19 -22.44 17.32
N VAL A 17 8.47 -23.47 17.76
CA VAL A 17 7.24 -23.93 17.08
C VAL A 17 6.16 -22.86 17.13
N SER A 18 5.93 -22.23 18.29
CA SER A 18 4.92 -21.18 18.44
C SER A 18 5.21 -19.95 17.56
N SER A 19 6.48 -19.54 17.47
CA SER A 19 6.93 -18.43 16.61
C SER A 19 6.66 -18.72 15.13
N TYR A 20 6.92 -19.96 14.70
CA TYR A 20 6.65 -20.40 13.34
C TYR A 20 5.14 -20.37 13.01
N TYR A 21 4.29 -20.84 13.93
CA TYR A 21 2.84 -20.78 13.78
C TYR A 21 2.30 -19.34 13.70
N TRP A 22 2.85 -18.42 14.49
CA TRP A 22 2.47 -17.01 14.47
C TRP A 22 2.71 -16.39 13.09
N ARG A 23 3.90 -16.62 12.53
CA ARG A 23 4.30 -16.08 11.22
C ARG A 23 3.36 -16.53 10.10
N LEU A 24 2.98 -17.80 10.09
CA LEU A 24 2.07 -18.35 9.08
C LEU A 24 0.66 -17.77 9.18
N ARG A 25 0.14 -17.57 10.40
CA ARG A 25 -1.21 -17.01 10.61
C ARG A 25 -1.30 -15.54 10.19
N VAL A 26 -0.28 -14.74 10.49
CA VAL A 26 -0.24 -13.32 10.09
C VAL A 26 -0.19 -13.19 8.56
N TYR A 27 0.63 -14.00 7.88
CA TYR A 27 0.73 -13.96 6.42
C TYR A 27 -0.60 -14.33 5.75
N LYS A 28 -1.29 -15.36 6.25
CA LYS A 28 -2.59 -15.78 5.71
C LYS A 28 -3.66 -14.70 5.88
N LYS A 29 -3.78 -14.12 7.09
CA LYS A 29 -4.74 -13.04 7.36
C LYS A 29 -4.48 -11.81 6.49
N ALA A 30 -3.22 -11.36 6.40
CA ALA A 30 -2.87 -10.21 5.59
C ALA A 30 -3.19 -10.44 4.09
N LYS A 31 -3.00 -11.68 3.61
CA LYS A 31 -3.33 -12.05 2.22
C LYS A 31 -4.84 -12.12 2.00
N GLU A 32 -5.59 -12.65 2.94
CA GLU A 32 -7.05 -12.72 2.89
C GLU A 32 -7.67 -11.32 2.89
N GLU A 33 -7.24 -10.43 3.80
CA GLU A 33 -7.71 -9.04 3.85
C GLU A 33 -7.35 -8.27 2.57
N ALA A 34 -6.12 -8.44 2.05
CA ALA A 34 -5.73 -7.83 0.79
C ALA A 34 -6.56 -8.34 -0.39
N ASN A 35 -6.85 -9.64 -0.42
CA ASN A 35 -7.69 -10.24 -1.44
C ASN A 35 -9.16 -9.85 -1.31
N GLU A 36 -9.66 -9.57 -0.10
CA GLU A 36 -11.03 -9.08 0.11
C GLU A 36 -11.17 -7.65 -0.43
N ILE A 37 -10.19 -6.79 -0.16
CA ILE A 37 -10.14 -5.41 -0.67
C ILE A 37 -10.03 -5.38 -2.21
N LEU A 38 -9.28 -6.33 -2.79
CA LEU A 38 -9.00 -6.36 -4.23
C LEU A 38 -9.95 -7.26 -5.03
N GLY A 39 -10.63 -8.20 -4.38
CA GLY A 39 -11.47 -9.22 -5.01
C GLY A 39 -12.81 -8.70 -5.49
N ASP A 40 -13.22 -7.52 -5.02
CA ASP A 40 -14.45 -6.84 -5.47
C ASP A 40 -14.25 -6.07 -6.79
N VAL A 41 -13.03 -6.11 -7.37
CA VAL A 41 -12.75 -5.57 -8.69
C VAL A 41 -13.12 -6.60 -9.76
N GLY A 42 -14.41 -6.92 -9.83
CA GLY A 42 -15.00 -7.71 -10.92
C GLY A 42 -14.90 -6.98 -12.27
N GLU A 43 -15.01 -7.74 -13.37
CA GLU A 43 -14.95 -7.24 -14.75
C GLU A 43 -15.80 -5.97 -14.91
N ALA A 44 -15.13 -4.82 -14.95
CA ALA A 44 -15.82 -3.55 -15.00
C ALA A 44 -16.33 -3.33 -16.44
N ILE A 45 -17.63 -3.53 -16.61
CA ILE A 45 -18.35 -3.04 -17.78
C ILE A 45 -18.11 -1.51 -17.82
N PRO A 46 -17.69 -0.94 -18.97
CA PRO A 46 -17.42 0.49 -19.06
C PRO A 46 -18.71 1.28 -18.78
N GLU A 47 -18.81 1.84 -17.58
CA GLU A 47 -19.85 2.77 -17.18
C GLU A 47 -19.49 4.19 -17.62
N ILE A 48 -20.50 5.02 -17.89
CA ILE A 48 -20.31 6.44 -18.24
C ILE A 48 -20.52 7.28 -16.98
N VAL A 49 -19.65 8.28 -16.76
CA VAL A 49 -19.77 9.21 -15.64
C VAL A 49 -20.94 10.17 -15.86
N THR A 50 -21.84 10.22 -14.89
CA THR A 50 -23.06 11.03 -14.87
C THR A 50 -22.94 12.20 -13.89
N ALA A 51 -23.94 13.09 -13.83
CA ALA A 51 -23.91 14.23 -12.91
C ALA A 51 -24.15 13.81 -11.45
N GLU A 52 -24.96 12.76 -11.30
CA GLU A 52 -25.36 12.12 -10.05
C GLU A 52 -24.14 11.50 -9.33
N ASP A 53 -23.17 10.99 -10.10
CA ASP A 53 -21.89 10.46 -9.57
C ASP A 53 -21.06 11.52 -8.82
N LEU A 54 -21.30 12.81 -9.06
CA LEU A 54 -20.59 13.90 -8.38
C LEU A 54 -21.27 14.37 -7.09
N GLU A 55 -22.56 14.10 -6.89
CA GLU A 55 -23.33 14.73 -5.81
C GLU A 55 -22.87 14.35 -4.40
N GLY A 56 -22.27 13.16 -4.25
CA GLY A 56 -21.73 12.67 -2.97
C GLY A 56 -20.29 13.13 -2.64
N LEU A 57 -19.62 13.83 -3.56
CA LEU A 57 -18.21 14.21 -3.38
C LEU A 57 -18.07 15.57 -2.68
N PRO A 58 -16.95 15.85 -1.98
CA PRO A 58 -16.69 17.18 -1.43
C PRO A 58 -16.67 18.27 -2.52
N GLU A 59 -17.13 19.48 -2.18
CA GLU A 59 -17.26 20.61 -3.10
C GLU A 59 -15.99 20.90 -3.95
N PRO A 60 -14.76 20.85 -3.41
CA PRO A 60 -13.55 21.03 -4.22
C PRO A 60 -13.38 19.96 -5.31
N VAL A 61 -13.74 18.71 -5.00
CA VAL A 61 -13.62 17.57 -5.92
C VAL A 61 -14.68 17.70 -7.01
N GLN A 62 -15.93 18.03 -6.64
CA GLN A 62 -16.99 18.29 -7.61
C GLN A 62 -16.59 19.38 -8.60
N ARG A 63 -16.05 20.49 -8.10
CA ARG A 63 -15.64 21.64 -8.91
C ARG A 63 -14.52 21.24 -9.89
N TYR A 64 -13.53 20.49 -9.42
CA TYR A 64 -12.43 20.01 -10.26
C TYR A 64 -12.92 19.07 -11.36
N LEU A 65 -13.74 18.07 -11.03
CA LEU A 65 -14.24 17.10 -12.01
C LEU A 65 -15.18 17.73 -13.05
N LYS A 66 -15.98 18.73 -12.65
CA LYS A 66 -16.76 19.55 -13.59
C LYS A 66 -15.85 20.34 -14.53
N TYR A 67 -14.79 20.95 -14.00
CA TYR A 67 -13.80 21.68 -14.80
C TYR A 67 -13.08 20.77 -15.83
N THR A 68 -12.77 19.52 -15.48
CA THR A 68 -12.12 18.56 -16.40
C THR A 68 -13.08 17.93 -17.41
N GLN A 69 -14.36 18.34 -17.41
CA GLN A 69 -15.41 17.88 -18.32
C GLN A 69 -15.49 16.34 -18.31
N ILE A 70 -15.56 15.73 -17.13
CA ILE A 70 -15.57 14.27 -17.00
C ILE A 70 -16.95 13.64 -17.29
N ILE A 71 -18.02 14.42 -17.22
CA ILE A 71 -19.39 13.97 -17.49
C ILE A 71 -19.49 13.50 -18.96
N GLY A 72 -20.03 12.30 -19.17
CA GLY A 72 -20.13 11.66 -20.48
C GLY A 72 -18.89 10.88 -20.92
N LYS A 73 -17.82 10.86 -20.11
CA LYS A 73 -16.63 10.01 -20.35
C LYS A 73 -16.77 8.66 -19.65
N GLU A 74 -16.04 7.67 -20.12
CA GLU A 74 -15.94 6.38 -19.47
C GLU A 74 -15.34 6.50 -18.06
N LYS A 75 -15.91 5.76 -17.12
CA LYS A 75 -15.50 5.71 -15.72
C LYS A 75 -14.14 5.02 -15.61
N ILE A 76 -13.24 5.65 -14.88
CA ILE A 76 -11.90 5.12 -14.64
C ILE A 76 -12.00 4.03 -13.58
N THR A 77 -11.73 2.79 -13.96
CA THR A 77 -11.86 1.61 -13.09
C THR A 77 -10.53 1.18 -12.50
N THR A 78 -9.46 1.21 -13.30
CA THR A 78 -8.10 0.85 -12.86
C THR A 78 -7.11 1.93 -13.26
N VAL A 79 -6.26 2.34 -12.31
CA VAL A 79 -5.10 3.20 -12.57
C VAL A 79 -3.82 2.52 -12.09
N ARG A 80 -2.76 2.65 -12.87
CA ARG A 80 -1.42 2.26 -12.42
C ARG A 80 -0.80 3.44 -11.67
N LEU A 81 -0.80 3.36 -10.35
CA LEU A 81 -0.16 4.36 -9.48
C LEU A 81 1.28 3.92 -9.15
N GLU A 82 2.27 4.69 -9.57
CA GLU A 82 3.65 4.56 -9.08
C GLU A 82 3.91 5.65 -8.04
N GLN A 83 3.94 5.29 -6.76
CA GLN A 83 4.22 6.23 -5.67
C GLN A 83 5.72 6.25 -5.37
N GLY A 84 6.39 7.37 -5.68
CA GLY A 84 7.78 7.63 -5.30
C GLY A 84 7.87 8.44 -4.00
N GLY A 85 8.58 7.92 -3.00
CA GLY A 85 8.90 8.65 -1.77
C GLY A 85 10.27 9.33 -1.90
N TYR A 86 10.30 10.62 -2.20
CA TYR A 86 11.54 11.39 -2.16
C TYR A 86 11.79 11.84 -0.72
N PHE A 87 12.62 11.10 0.00
CA PHE A 87 13.15 11.56 1.28
C PHE A 87 14.36 12.46 1.02
N SER A 88 14.21 13.76 1.25
CA SER A 88 15.36 14.65 1.39
C SER A 88 16.09 14.31 2.68
N ASP A 89 17.10 13.46 2.59
CA ASP A 89 18.16 13.44 3.59
C ASP A 89 19.00 14.71 3.37
N GLU A 90 18.95 15.63 4.32
CA GLU A 90 19.67 16.92 4.25
C GLU A 90 21.19 16.73 4.03
N ARG A 91 21.74 15.57 4.41
CA ARG A 91 23.13 15.21 4.10
C ARG A 91 23.38 14.99 2.61
N ARG A 92 22.39 14.47 1.88
CA ARG A 92 22.50 14.16 0.44
C ARG A 92 22.31 15.41 -0.41
N SER A 93 21.44 16.32 0.00
CA SER A 93 21.23 17.62 -0.67
C SER A 93 22.50 18.49 -0.69
N ARG A 94 23.37 18.40 0.34
CA ARG A 94 24.67 19.12 0.37
C ARG A 94 25.72 18.49 -0.55
N VAL A 95 25.69 17.17 -0.75
CA VAL A 95 26.64 16.47 -1.62
C VAL A 95 26.32 16.72 -3.09
N ASP A 96 25.03 16.68 -3.46
CA ASP A 96 24.60 16.94 -4.84
C ASP A 96 24.76 18.42 -5.24
N ALA A 97 24.53 19.35 -4.30
CA ALA A 97 24.78 20.78 -4.51
C ALA A 97 26.28 21.12 -4.71
N ASN A 98 27.20 20.34 -4.12
CA ASN A 98 28.63 20.57 -4.29
C ASN A 98 29.18 19.88 -5.55
N LYS A 99 28.60 18.74 -5.95
CA LYS A 99 29.00 18.03 -7.19
C LYS A 99 28.70 18.85 -8.45
N GLY A 100 27.67 19.70 -8.44
CA GLY A 100 27.39 20.66 -9.53
C GLY A 100 28.33 21.87 -9.60
N ARG A 101 29.16 22.12 -8.57
CA ARG A 101 30.12 23.24 -8.52
C ARG A 101 31.54 22.86 -8.92
N THR A 102 31.88 21.58 -9.00
CA THR A 102 33.23 21.10 -9.38
C THR A 102 33.38 20.82 -10.88
N VAL A 103 32.33 21.07 -11.68
CA VAL A 103 32.31 20.88 -13.15
C VAL A 103 32.29 22.20 -13.91
N LEU A 104 32.70 23.30 -13.28
CA LEU A 104 33.02 24.57 -13.93
C LEU A 104 34.51 24.90 -13.78
#